data_AF-G7I5B2-F1
#
_entry.id   AF-G7I5B2-F1
#
_cell.length_a   1.000
_cell.length_b   1.000
_cell.length_c   1.000
_cell.angle_alpha   90.00
_cell.angle_beta   90.00
_cell.angle_gamma   90.00
#
_symmetry.space_group_name_H-M   'P 1'
#
loop_
_entity.id
_entity.type
_entity.pdbx_description
1 polymer ?
#
loop_
_entity_poly.entity_id
_entity_poly.type
_entity_poly.pdbx_seq_one_letter_code
_entity_poly.pdbx_strand_id
1 'polypeptide(L)'
;MDPLIIEPSYKKRREQSQSPCVSDEEPDRVSSLPGHVIDHILSILPIKEAARTSILSTNWRYKWTTLPNLVFDNECLSETSKDLLVIKSKLSRIIDHVLLLRSGPIKKFKLSRDHIDVTDIDRWTLYLTRWQVKEFVLEIWKNPDQRYKIPSWLFSCQSLHHLELLECWLIPPSTFQGFKNLKSLDLQYVTLTKDAVENLISSCLMLERLILMECDGFKNLNIHAPNLQYFLMEGKFEDISFKNTSQLADVFINLSENFESKQGRLHERSSNLVEFFIHLPHIRSLEIQNYFLKYLALGVVPVELPTRCIDLSYISICINFNDSKEISAAVCLFRSLPNLRELEMVARSEEQPVQMTPRAYLDQPIMQVKHVRIVGISGIKSELDFISFLLLSFLVLEKMTVKPALNVGPELMKELLRMRRASRAQVIYLD
;
A
#
# COMPACT_ATOMS: atom_id res chain seq x y z
N MET A 1 -63.57 2.59 55.01
CA MET A 1 -62.49 1.62 54.72
C MET A 1 -63.10 0.26 54.92
N ASP A 2 -63.53 -0.38 53.84
CA ASP A 2 -63.92 -1.79 53.83
C ASP A 2 -63.14 -2.49 52.71
N PRO A 3 -62.61 -3.70 52.97
CA PRO A 3 -61.66 -4.38 52.09
C PRO A 3 -62.34 -5.18 50.96
N LEU A 4 -61.66 -5.18 49.81
CA LEU A 4 -61.95 -5.94 48.59
C LEU A 4 -61.82 -7.46 48.80
N ILE A 5 -62.83 -8.21 48.37
CA ILE A 5 -62.76 -9.65 48.07
C ILE A 5 -63.09 -9.84 46.56
N ILE A 6 -62.41 -10.83 45.99
CA ILE A 6 -62.06 -11.07 44.58
C ILE A 6 -63.10 -11.93 43.82
N GLU A 7 -63.45 -11.49 42.59
CA GLU A 7 -63.84 -12.20 41.33
C GLU A 7 -64.98 -13.25 41.26
N PRO A 8 -65.59 -13.57 40.07
CA PRO A 8 -65.04 -13.47 38.70
C PRO A 8 -65.95 -12.90 37.59
N SER A 9 -65.35 -12.30 36.56
CA SER A 9 -66.05 -11.83 35.35
C SER A 9 -65.72 -12.66 34.11
N TYR A 10 -66.77 -12.97 33.36
CA TYR A 10 -66.84 -13.96 32.29
C TYR A 10 -66.00 -13.63 31.05
N LYS A 11 -65.33 -14.67 30.52
CA LYS A 11 -64.72 -14.68 29.18
C LYS A 11 -65.76 -14.37 28.10
N LYS A 12 -65.65 -13.20 27.45
CA LYS A 12 -66.45 -12.84 26.27
C LYS A 12 -65.68 -13.24 25.01
N ARG A 13 -66.16 -14.30 24.36
CA ARG A 13 -65.72 -14.81 23.05
C ARG A 13 -66.02 -13.72 22.01
N ARG A 14 -65.00 -13.19 21.33
CA ARG A 14 -65.18 -12.31 20.15
C ARG A 14 -65.14 -13.19 18.91
N GLU A 15 -66.26 -13.22 18.20
CA GLU A 15 -66.48 -13.90 16.94
C GLU A 15 -65.58 -13.31 15.84
N GLN A 16 -64.90 -14.18 15.10
CA GLN A 16 -64.18 -13.83 13.88
C GLN A 16 -65.19 -13.68 12.75
N SER A 17 -65.43 -12.44 12.33
CA SER A 17 -66.04 -12.15 11.03
C SER A 17 -65.00 -12.42 9.93
N GLN A 18 -65.10 -13.58 9.28
CA GLN A 18 -64.38 -13.89 8.04
C GLN A 18 -65.04 -13.15 6.88
N SER A 19 -64.42 -12.05 6.44
CA SER A 19 -64.56 -11.56 5.07
C SER A 19 -63.31 -11.98 4.29
N PRO A 20 -63.43 -12.73 3.18
CA PRO A 20 -62.28 -13.02 2.33
C PRO A 20 -61.95 -11.77 1.51
N CYS A 21 -61.08 -10.92 2.02
CA CYS A 21 -60.34 -9.99 1.17
C CYS A 21 -59.31 -10.84 0.42
N VAL A 22 -59.64 -11.23 -0.81
CA VAL A 22 -58.65 -11.70 -1.78
C VAL A 22 -57.82 -10.47 -2.14
N SER A 23 -56.71 -10.26 -1.45
CA SER A 23 -55.65 -9.41 -1.96
C SER A 23 -54.94 -10.18 -3.07
N ASP A 24 -55.04 -9.69 -4.31
CA ASP A 24 -54.04 -9.96 -5.34
C ASP A 24 -52.71 -9.38 -4.84
N GLU A 25 -52.01 -10.11 -3.98
CA GLU A 25 -50.62 -9.81 -3.65
C GLU A 25 -49.78 -10.20 -4.86
N GLU A 26 -49.28 -9.22 -5.61
CA GLU A 26 -48.23 -9.45 -6.59
C GLU A 26 -47.14 -10.30 -5.92
N PRO A 27 -46.77 -11.47 -6.50
CA PRO A 27 -45.84 -12.38 -5.86
C PRO A 27 -44.53 -11.65 -5.59
N ASP A 28 -43.97 -11.80 -4.39
CA ASP A 28 -42.68 -11.21 -4.02
C ASP A 28 -41.55 -11.82 -4.87
N ARG A 29 -41.34 -11.24 -6.05
CA ARG A 29 -40.40 -11.70 -7.06
C ARG A 29 -38.97 -11.66 -6.54
N VAL A 30 -38.66 -10.73 -5.63
CA VAL A 30 -37.31 -10.53 -5.09
C VAL A 30 -37.01 -11.60 -4.04
N SER A 31 -37.95 -11.92 -3.15
CA SER A 31 -37.82 -13.06 -2.22
C SER A 31 -37.82 -14.43 -2.92
N SER A 32 -38.37 -14.52 -4.13
CA SER A 32 -38.37 -15.77 -4.92
C SER A 32 -37.05 -16.09 -5.61
N LEU A 33 -36.07 -15.17 -5.59
CA LEU A 33 -34.76 -15.38 -6.20
C LEU A 33 -33.99 -16.50 -5.48
N PRO A 34 -33.13 -17.26 -6.21
CA PRO A 34 -32.24 -18.23 -5.59
C PRO A 34 -31.33 -17.58 -4.53
N GLY A 35 -31.03 -18.32 -3.45
CA GLY A 35 -30.22 -17.80 -2.34
C GLY A 35 -28.90 -17.18 -2.77
N HIS A 36 -28.17 -17.82 -3.68
CA HIS A 36 -26.89 -17.30 -4.19
C HIS A 36 -27.02 -15.95 -4.93
N VAL A 37 -28.17 -15.68 -5.57
CA VAL A 37 -28.44 -14.40 -6.23
C VAL A 37 -28.71 -13.32 -5.19
N ILE A 38 -29.51 -13.64 -4.16
CA ILE A 38 -29.75 -12.72 -3.04
C ILE A 38 -28.43 -12.40 -2.31
N ASP A 39 -27.60 -13.40 -2.05
CA ASP A 39 -26.29 -13.22 -1.42
C ASP A 39 -25.39 -12.34 -2.28
N HIS A 40 -25.41 -12.53 -3.60
CA HIS A 40 -24.67 -11.67 -4.53
C HIS A 40 -25.17 -10.22 -4.51
N ILE A 41 -26.49 -10.00 -4.60
CA ILE A 41 -27.11 -8.66 -4.50
C ILE A 41 -26.74 -7.99 -3.18
N LEU A 42 -26.82 -8.71 -2.07
CA LEU A 42 -26.47 -8.15 -0.76
C LEU A 42 -24.96 -7.89 -0.62
N SER A 43 -24.11 -8.68 -1.28
CA SER A 43 -22.65 -8.53 -1.23
C SER A 43 -22.11 -7.28 -1.92
N ILE A 44 -22.88 -6.72 -2.86
CA ILE A 44 -22.52 -5.48 -3.57
C ILE A 44 -23.06 -4.23 -2.86
N LEU A 45 -23.91 -4.38 -1.84
CA LEU A 45 -24.45 -3.27 -1.07
C LEU A 45 -23.53 -2.94 0.12
N PRO A 46 -23.38 -1.65 0.49
CA PRO A 46 -22.82 -1.28 1.78
C PRO A 46 -23.57 -1.98 2.91
N ILE A 47 -22.87 -2.37 3.97
CA ILE A 47 -23.45 -3.20 5.05
C ILE A 47 -24.71 -2.58 5.67
N LYS A 48 -24.77 -1.24 5.73
CA LYS A 48 -25.96 -0.50 6.15
C LYS A 48 -27.15 -0.74 5.22
N GLU A 49 -26.97 -0.63 3.91
CA GLU A 49 -28.04 -0.82 2.93
C GLU A 49 -28.45 -2.30 2.86
N ALA A 50 -27.49 -3.22 2.95
CA ALA A 50 -27.77 -4.64 3.10
C ALA A 50 -28.62 -4.91 4.35
N ALA A 51 -28.30 -4.32 5.50
CA ALA A 51 -29.10 -4.44 6.72
C ALA A 51 -30.48 -3.77 6.58
N ARG A 52 -30.62 -2.68 5.82
CA ARG A 52 -31.92 -2.03 5.56
C ARG A 52 -32.87 -2.91 4.77
N THR A 53 -32.37 -3.84 3.95
CA THR A 53 -33.24 -4.82 3.27
C THR A 53 -34.06 -5.68 4.24
N SER A 54 -33.68 -5.75 5.53
CA SER A 54 -34.42 -6.46 6.57
C SER A 54 -35.87 -6.01 6.75
N ILE A 55 -36.24 -4.82 6.28
CA ILE A 55 -37.61 -4.29 6.35
C ILE A 55 -38.48 -4.70 5.15
N LEU A 56 -37.89 -5.28 4.09
CA LEU A 56 -38.62 -5.62 2.86
C LEU A 56 -39.64 -6.73 3.09
N SER A 57 -39.26 -7.78 3.82
CA SER A 57 -40.17 -8.83 4.28
C SER A 57 -39.55 -9.66 5.42
N THR A 58 -40.35 -10.54 6.04
CA THR A 58 -39.86 -11.47 7.06
C THR A 58 -38.73 -12.38 6.55
N ASN A 59 -38.69 -12.67 5.24
CA ASN A 59 -37.65 -13.50 4.63
C ASN A 59 -36.31 -12.79 4.48
N TRP A 60 -36.32 -11.46 4.37
CA TRP A 60 -35.09 -10.64 4.24
C TRP A 60 -34.47 -10.28 5.58
N ARG A 61 -35.22 -10.40 6.68
CA ARG A 61 -34.86 -9.92 8.01
C ARG A 61 -33.43 -10.25 8.45
N TYR A 62 -32.96 -11.46 8.16
CA TYR A 62 -31.65 -11.97 8.59
C TYR A 62 -30.69 -12.33 7.46
N LYS A 63 -31.02 -12.09 6.18
CA LYS A 63 -30.17 -12.51 5.05
C LYS A 63 -28.79 -11.86 5.10
N TRP A 64 -28.73 -10.58 5.44
CA TRP A 64 -27.49 -9.82 5.57
C TRP A 64 -26.57 -10.32 6.70
N THR A 65 -27.09 -11.07 7.68
CA THR A 65 -26.31 -11.52 8.87
C THR A 65 -25.25 -12.59 8.56
N THR A 66 -25.25 -13.12 7.34
CA THR A 66 -24.27 -14.10 6.86
C THR A 66 -23.21 -13.49 5.94
N LEU A 67 -23.36 -12.22 5.53
CA LEU A 67 -22.44 -11.55 4.61
C LEU A 67 -20.99 -11.59 5.11
N PRO A 68 -20.03 -12.09 4.32
CA PRO A 68 -18.66 -12.34 4.81
C PRO A 68 -17.82 -11.08 4.97
N ASN A 69 -18.20 -9.97 4.31
CA ASN A 69 -17.43 -8.73 4.30
C ASN A 69 -18.17 -7.66 5.10
N LEU A 70 -17.55 -7.20 6.18
CA LEU A 70 -18.05 -6.13 7.03
C LEU A 70 -17.17 -4.89 6.79
N VAL A 71 -17.71 -3.93 6.04
CA VAL A 71 -17.00 -2.68 5.70
C VAL A 71 -17.74 -1.51 6.34
N PHE A 72 -17.04 -0.79 7.21
CA PHE A 72 -17.54 0.38 7.94
C PHE A 72 -16.69 1.59 7.57
N ASP A 73 -16.96 2.16 6.40
CA ASP A 73 -16.32 3.36 5.83
C ASP A 73 -17.27 4.57 5.84
N ASN A 74 -16.81 5.72 5.36
CA ASN A 74 -17.60 6.96 5.39
C ASN A 74 -19.01 6.82 4.81
N GLU A 75 -19.23 5.95 3.83
CA GLU A 75 -20.55 5.69 3.22
C GLU A 75 -21.57 5.07 4.19
N CYS A 76 -21.10 4.42 5.26
CA CYS A 76 -21.95 3.78 6.26
C CYS A 76 -22.81 4.77 7.07
N LEU A 77 -22.52 6.08 7.03
CA LEU A 77 -23.34 7.12 7.66
C LEU A 77 -23.66 8.21 6.65
N SER A 78 -24.95 8.41 6.37
CA SER A 78 -25.43 9.62 5.72
C SER A 78 -25.38 10.74 6.75
N GLU A 79 -24.48 11.70 6.59
CA GLU A 79 -24.25 12.83 7.50
C GLU A 79 -25.53 13.63 7.74
N THR A 80 -26.32 13.23 8.74
CA THR A 80 -27.56 13.92 9.12
C THR A 80 -27.38 14.79 10.35
N SER A 81 -26.23 14.67 11.03
CA SER A 81 -25.90 15.36 12.26
C SER A 81 -24.55 16.03 12.10
N LYS A 82 -24.40 17.27 12.56
CA LYS A 82 -23.10 17.95 12.70
C LYS A 82 -22.43 17.67 14.06
N ASP A 83 -23.15 17.04 14.99
CA ASP A 83 -22.62 16.68 16.31
C ASP A 83 -21.82 15.38 16.25
N LEU A 84 -20.53 15.50 16.52
CA LEU A 84 -19.51 14.46 16.52
C LEU A 84 -19.79 13.33 17.55
N LEU A 85 -20.31 13.67 18.72
CA LEU A 85 -20.62 12.69 19.78
C LEU A 85 -21.81 11.82 19.39
N VAL A 86 -22.79 12.41 18.71
CA VAL A 86 -23.95 11.70 18.18
C VAL A 86 -23.54 10.78 17.03
N ILE A 87 -22.63 11.22 16.15
CA ILE A 87 -22.08 10.39 15.07
C ILE A 87 -21.35 9.18 15.66
N LYS A 88 -20.43 9.43 16.61
CA LYS A 88 -19.65 8.39 17.32
C LYS A 88 -20.56 7.33 17.94
N SER A 89 -21.50 7.75 18.79
CA SER A 89 -22.40 6.80 19.49
C SER A 89 -23.30 6.01 18.55
N LYS A 90 -23.78 6.63 17.46
CA LYS A 90 -24.57 5.93 16.43
C LYS A 90 -23.74 4.87 15.72
N LEU A 91 -22.51 5.19 15.32
CA LEU A 91 -21.64 4.26 14.63
C LEU A 91 -21.31 3.05 15.50
N SER A 92 -20.87 3.30 16.74
CA SER A 92 -20.49 2.21 17.65
C SER A 92 -21.67 1.26 17.90
N ARG A 93 -22.87 1.82 18.06
CA ARG A 93 -24.10 1.02 18.22
C ARG A 93 -24.44 0.21 16.97
N ILE A 94 -24.24 0.77 15.77
CA ILE A 94 -24.46 0.04 14.51
C ILE A 94 -23.48 -1.14 14.41
N ILE A 95 -22.20 -0.91 14.66
CA ILE A 95 -21.18 -1.95 14.60
C ILE A 95 -21.46 -3.03 15.65
N ASP A 96 -21.77 -2.64 16.89
CA ASP A 96 -22.15 -3.57 17.96
C ASP A 96 -23.38 -4.41 17.55
N HIS A 97 -24.42 -3.82 16.96
CA HIS A 97 -25.57 -4.57 16.47
C HIS A 97 -25.24 -5.51 15.31
N VAL A 98 -24.42 -5.06 14.35
CA VAL A 98 -24.01 -5.89 13.22
C VAL A 98 -23.20 -7.09 13.70
N LEU A 99 -22.23 -6.88 14.59
CA LEU A 99 -21.41 -7.95 15.17
C LEU A 99 -22.25 -8.89 16.05
N LEU A 100 -23.18 -8.37 16.85
CA LEU A 100 -24.05 -9.19 17.71
C LEU A 100 -24.97 -10.11 16.91
N LEU A 101 -25.49 -9.65 15.77
CA LEU A 101 -26.45 -10.40 14.95
C LEU A 101 -25.81 -11.37 13.97
N ARG A 102 -24.48 -11.48 13.94
CA ARG A 102 -23.75 -12.34 13.00
C ARG A 102 -24.10 -13.82 13.19
N SER A 103 -24.36 -14.48 12.07
CA SER A 103 -24.64 -15.93 12.00
C SER A 103 -23.70 -16.69 11.07
N GLY A 104 -22.76 -16.02 10.41
CA GLY A 104 -21.79 -16.62 9.48
C GLY A 104 -20.36 -16.07 9.66
N PRO A 105 -19.36 -16.77 9.09
CA PRO A 105 -17.94 -16.40 9.23
C PRO A 105 -17.67 -14.99 8.69
N ILE A 106 -16.71 -14.31 9.30
CA ILE A 106 -16.26 -12.99 8.87
C ILE A 106 -14.98 -13.20 8.06
N LYS A 107 -15.05 -12.98 6.76
CA LYS A 107 -13.87 -13.01 5.89
C LYS A 107 -13.08 -11.72 6.03
N LYS A 108 -13.76 -10.58 5.87
CA LYS A 108 -13.15 -9.25 5.89
C LYS A 108 -13.83 -8.36 6.92
N PHE A 109 -13.03 -7.67 7.72
CA PHE A 109 -13.45 -6.56 8.54
C PHE A 109 -12.61 -5.34 8.16
N LYS A 110 -13.28 -4.27 7.72
CA LYS A 110 -12.66 -2.96 7.47
C LYS A 110 -13.36 -1.91 8.31
N LEU A 111 -12.59 -1.19 9.12
CA LEU A 111 -13.04 -0.01 9.85
C LEU A 111 -12.20 1.17 9.37
N SER A 112 -12.87 2.16 8.77
CA SER A 112 -12.22 3.31 8.14
C SER A 112 -12.98 4.56 8.52
N ARG A 113 -12.64 5.11 9.69
CA ARG A 113 -13.43 6.14 10.36
C ARG A 113 -12.65 6.94 11.41
N ASP A 114 -13.00 8.22 11.45
CA ASP A 114 -12.60 9.13 12.51
C ASP A 114 -13.44 8.99 13.78
N HIS A 115 -12.87 9.51 14.87
CA HIS A 115 -13.59 9.80 16.12
C HIS A 115 -14.24 8.58 16.83
N ILE A 116 -13.74 7.37 16.59
CA ILE A 116 -14.17 6.16 17.30
C ILE A 116 -13.45 6.03 18.65
N ASP A 117 -14.19 5.53 19.65
CA ASP A 117 -13.62 5.23 20.96
C ASP A 117 -12.64 4.07 20.88
N VAL A 118 -11.48 4.21 21.51
CA VAL A 118 -10.49 3.11 21.57
C VAL A 118 -11.07 1.86 22.23
N THR A 119 -11.94 2.03 23.23
CA THR A 119 -12.59 0.93 23.94
C THR A 119 -13.57 0.15 23.06
N ASP A 120 -14.17 0.80 22.06
CA ASP A 120 -15.03 0.15 21.08
C ASP A 120 -14.19 -0.70 20.12
N ILE A 121 -13.10 -0.13 19.59
CA ILE A 121 -12.17 -0.83 18.69
C ILE A 121 -11.55 -2.04 19.39
N ASP A 122 -11.17 -1.91 20.67
CA ASP A 122 -10.64 -3.00 21.48
C ASP A 122 -11.66 -4.15 21.59
N ARG A 123 -12.93 -3.84 21.92
CA ARG A 123 -14.01 -4.83 21.99
C ARG A 123 -14.23 -5.53 20.65
N TRP A 124 -14.30 -4.77 19.55
CA TRP A 124 -14.52 -5.35 18.23
C TRP A 124 -13.35 -6.21 17.79
N THR A 125 -12.12 -5.77 18.03
CA THR A 125 -10.91 -6.54 17.74
C THR A 125 -10.91 -7.86 18.51
N LEU A 126 -11.25 -7.83 19.81
CA LEU A 126 -11.36 -9.04 20.63
C LEU A 126 -12.45 -9.99 20.12
N TYR A 127 -13.57 -9.45 19.64
CA TYR A 127 -14.62 -10.26 19.01
C TYR A 127 -14.09 -10.92 17.73
N LEU A 128 -13.47 -10.16 16.84
CA LEU A 128 -13.00 -10.62 15.53
C LEU A 128 -11.94 -11.71 15.62
N THR A 129 -11.05 -11.67 16.63
CA THR A 129 -10.04 -12.72 16.81
C THR A 129 -10.64 -14.09 17.11
N ARG A 130 -11.83 -14.14 17.72
CA ARG A 130 -12.58 -15.39 17.97
C ARG A 130 -13.26 -15.94 16.71
N TRP A 131 -13.58 -15.07 15.76
CA TRP A 131 -14.25 -15.42 14.50
C TRP A 131 -13.31 -15.75 13.35
N GLN A 132 -12.01 -15.85 13.63
CA GLN A 132 -10.98 -16.24 12.67
C GLN A 132 -11.03 -15.41 11.38
N VAL A 133 -11.09 -14.09 11.54
CA VAL A 133 -11.08 -13.16 10.40
C VAL A 133 -9.84 -13.37 9.52
N LYS A 134 -10.03 -13.22 8.19
CA LYS A 134 -8.94 -13.39 7.21
C LYS A 134 -8.33 -12.06 6.77
N GLU A 135 -9.14 -11.02 6.65
CA GLU A 135 -8.68 -9.69 6.24
C GLU A 135 -9.10 -8.69 7.32
N PHE A 136 -8.12 -8.04 7.95
CA PHE A 136 -8.35 -7.01 8.97
C PHE A 136 -7.73 -5.70 8.50
N VAL A 137 -8.59 -4.70 8.31
CA VAL A 137 -8.20 -3.36 7.87
C VAL A 137 -8.67 -2.36 8.91
N LEU A 138 -7.74 -1.57 9.44
CA LEU A 138 -8.02 -0.54 10.44
C LEU A 138 -7.37 0.77 10.01
N GLU A 139 -8.20 1.70 9.55
CA GLU A 139 -7.85 3.05 9.18
C GLU A 139 -8.48 4.01 10.19
N ILE A 140 -7.64 4.52 11.08
CA ILE A 140 -8.03 5.47 12.12
C ILE A 140 -7.29 6.75 11.79
N TRP A 141 -7.96 7.88 11.59
CA TRP A 141 -7.27 9.16 11.50
C TRP A 141 -7.45 9.91 12.84
N LYS A 142 -6.37 9.94 13.61
CA LYS A 142 -6.31 10.63 14.90
C LYS A 142 -5.21 11.67 14.85
N ASN A 143 -5.15 12.53 15.87
CA ASN A 143 -4.03 13.45 15.97
C ASN A 143 -2.72 12.64 15.99
N PRO A 144 -1.66 13.07 15.28
CA PRO A 144 -0.40 12.33 15.17
C PRO A 144 0.22 11.95 16.52
N ASP A 145 -0.02 12.77 17.55
CA ASP A 145 0.47 12.56 18.92
C ASP A 145 -0.30 11.46 19.69
N GLN A 146 -1.38 10.91 19.12
CA GLN A 146 -2.28 9.94 19.76
C GLN A 146 -2.60 8.74 18.85
N ARG A 147 -1.55 8.09 18.34
CA ARG A 147 -1.70 6.83 17.59
C ARG A 147 -2.39 5.76 18.42
N TYR A 148 -3.32 5.04 17.80
CA TYR A 148 -4.05 3.98 18.48
C TYR A 148 -3.13 2.78 18.73
N LYS A 149 -2.97 2.40 20.01
CA LYS A 149 -2.23 1.21 20.38
C LYS A 149 -3.04 -0.04 20.05
N ILE A 150 -2.53 -0.84 19.12
CA ILE A 150 -3.14 -2.12 18.76
C ILE A 150 -3.11 -3.07 19.95
N PRO A 151 -4.25 -3.70 20.30
CA PRO A 151 -4.30 -4.60 21.43
C PRO A 151 -3.57 -5.92 21.15
N SER A 152 -2.95 -6.48 22.19
CA SER A 152 -2.08 -7.65 22.08
C SER A 152 -2.78 -8.92 21.58
N TRP A 153 -4.08 -9.05 21.78
CA TRP A 153 -4.84 -10.22 21.32
C TRP A 153 -4.97 -10.29 19.79
N LEU A 154 -4.79 -9.18 19.05
CA LEU A 154 -4.75 -9.23 17.59
C LEU A 154 -3.67 -10.20 17.09
N PHE A 155 -2.51 -10.21 17.74
CA PHE A 155 -1.37 -11.08 17.43
C PHE A 155 -1.64 -12.58 17.64
N SER A 156 -2.75 -12.93 18.29
CA SER A 156 -3.22 -14.32 18.42
C SER A 156 -4.08 -14.78 17.23
N CYS A 157 -4.44 -13.89 16.30
CA CYS A 157 -5.32 -14.20 15.17
C CYS A 157 -4.57 -14.91 14.03
N GLN A 158 -4.43 -16.23 14.13
CA GLN A 158 -3.64 -17.05 13.19
C GLN A 158 -4.30 -17.26 11.82
N SER A 159 -5.58 -16.91 11.67
CA SER A 159 -6.33 -16.99 10.42
C SER A 159 -6.09 -15.83 9.45
N LEU A 160 -5.39 -14.78 9.89
CA LEU A 160 -5.15 -13.58 9.09
C LEU A 160 -4.32 -13.92 7.84
N HIS A 161 -4.82 -13.46 6.69
CA HIS A 161 -4.17 -13.48 5.38
C HIS A 161 -3.75 -12.08 4.97
N HIS A 162 -4.47 -11.05 5.39
CA HIS A 162 -4.16 -9.65 5.11
C HIS A 162 -4.39 -8.80 6.36
N LEU A 163 -3.40 -7.97 6.69
CA LEU A 163 -3.42 -7.02 7.78
C LEU A 163 -3.01 -5.66 7.23
N GLU A 164 -3.93 -4.69 7.32
CA GLU A 164 -3.69 -3.29 6.93
C GLU A 164 -3.99 -2.38 8.12
N LEU A 165 -3.01 -1.58 8.52
CA LEU A 165 -3.08 -0.70 9.67
C LEU A 165 -2.57 0.69 9.30
N LEU A 166 -3.39 1.70 9.53
CA LEU A 166 -3.06 3.10 9.31
C LEU A 166 -3.11 3.89 10.63
N GLU A 167 -2.09 4.73 10.88
CA GLU A 167 -1.89 5.57 12.07
C GLU A 167 -1.98 4.81 13.42
N CYS A 168 -1.37 3.63 13.47
CA CYS A 168 -1.38 2.76 14.63
C CYS A 168 -0.04 2.73 15.38
N TRP A 169 -0.06 2.23 16.62
CA TRP A 169 1.14 1.86 17.37
C TRP A 169 1.13 0.36 17.65
N LEU A 170 2.14 -0.36 17.15
CA LEU A 170 2.26 -1.81 17.28
C LEU A 170 3.30 -2.16 18.35
N ILE A 171 2.87 -3.02 19.28
CA ILE A 171 3.75 -3.65 20.26
C ILE A 171 3.42 -5.15 20.28
N PRO A 172 4.03 -5.95 19.39
CA PRO A 172 3.87 -7.40 19.42
C PRO A 172 4.30 -7.97 20.78
N PRO A 173 3.57 -8.94 21.37
CA PRO A 173 4.01 -9.65 22.55
C PRO A 173 5.36 -10.36 22.32
N SER A 174 6.18 -10.51 23.37
CA SER A 174 7.45 -11.26 23.26
C SER A 174 7.25 -12.74 22.92
N THR A 175 6.06 -13.29 23.16
CA THR A 175 5.65 -14.65 22.80
C THR A 175 5.09 -14.76 21.39
N PHE A 176 5.06 -13.68 20.61
CA PHE A 176 4.52 -13.69 19.26
C PHE A 176 5.40 -14.50 18.32
N GLN A 177 4.80 -15.51 17.68
CA GLN A 177 5.47 -16.44 16.76
C GLN A 177 5.08 -16.19 15.29
N GLY A 178 4.62 -14.97 14.97
CA GLY A 178 4.14 -14.64 13.63
C GLY A 178 2.66 -14.99 13.40
N PHE A 179 2.16 -14.48 12.28
CA PHE A 179 0.86 -14.84 11.72
C PHE A 179 1.06 -15.94 10.67
N LYS A 180 0.61 -17.17 10.96
CA LYS A 180 0.93 -18.36 10.14
C LYS A 180 0.43 -18.30 8.70
N ASN A 181 -0.66 -17.58 8.42
CA ASN A 181 -1.28 -17.52 7.09
C ASN A 181 -1.17 -16.15 6.43
N LEU A 182 -0.43 -15.21 7.03
CA LEU A 182 -0.38 -13.83 6.55
C LEU A 182 0.39 -13.75 5.24
N LYS A 183 -0.30 -13.32 4.18
CA LYS A 183 0.23 -13.11 2.83
C LYS A 183 0.52 -11.65 2.55
N SER A 184 -0.22 -10.74 3.15
CA SER A 184 -0.06 -9.31 2.92
C SER A 184 -0.06 -8.53 4.24
N LEU A 185 0.97 -7.70 4.42
CA LEU A 185 1.11 -6.78 5.54
C LEU A 185 1.27 -5.37 4.99
N ASP A 186 0.40 -4.45 5.42
CA ASP A 186 0.37 -3.07 5.00
C ASP A 186 0.34 -2.16 6.23
N LEU A 187 1.42 -1.42 6.47
CA LEU A 187 1.58 -0.53 7.60
C LEU A 187 1.85 0.88 7.09
N GLN A 188 0.93 1.80 7.41
CA GLN A 188 1.01 3.20 6.98
C GLN A 188 0.95 4.13 8.20
N TYR A 189 1.93 5.03 8.36
CA TYR A 189 2.03 5.92 9.52
C TYR A 189 2.06 5.16 10.86
N VAL A 190 2.71 3.99 10.89
CA VAL A 190 2.72 3.11 12.06
C VAL A 190 4.00 3.30 12.87
N THR A 191 3.88 3.40 14.21
CA THR A 191 5.04 3.31 15.12
C THR A 191 5.31 1.85 15.49
N LEU A 192 6.55 1.40 15.36
CA LEU A 192 7.04 0.12 15.86
C LEU A 192 8.57 0.11 15.98
N THR A 193 9.12 -0.60 16.98
CA THR A 193 10.57 -0.70 17.12
C THR A 193 11.18 -1.56 16.01
N LYS A 194 12.48 -1.36 15.74
CA LYS A 194 13.24 -2.19 14.81
C LYS A 194 13.07 -3.69 15.06
N ASP A 195 13.27 -4.14 16.29
CA ASP A 195 13.15 -5.56 16.63
C ASP A 195 11.72 -6.06 16.42
N ALA A 196 10.71 -5.24 16.70
CA ALA A 196 9.31 -5.63 16.49
C ALA A 196 8.98 -5.83 15.00
N VAL A 197 9.43 -4.93 14.12
CA VAL A 197 9.19 -5.04 12.67
C VAL A 197 9.97 -6.21 12.06
N GLU A 198 11.24 -6.37 12.41
CA GLU A 198 12.07 -7.47 11.90
C GLU A 198 11.54 -8.84 12.37
N ASN A 199 11.12 -8.96 13.64
CA ASN A 199 10.50 -10.17 14.17
C ASN A 199 9.13 -10.45 13.53
N LEU A 200 8.31 -9.40 13.30
CA LEU A 200 7.02 -9.53 12.64
C LEU A 200 7.17 -10.08 11.23
N ILE A 201 8.10 -9.52 10.44
CA ILE A 201 8.36 -9.95 9.06
C ILE A 201 8.93 -11.37 9.03
N SER A 202 9.99 -11.64 9.81
CA SER A 202 10.68 -12.94 9.81
C SER A 202 9.83 -14.10 10.34
N SER A 203 8.87 -13.83 11.23
CA SER A 203 7.96 -14.86 11.76
C SER A 203 6.76 -15.13 10.84
N CYS A 204 6.44 -14.25 9.90
CA CYS A 204 5.34 -14.43 8.94
C CYS A 204 5.83 -15.12 7.67
N LEU A 205 6.02 -16.44 7.72
CA LEU A 205 6.66 -17.20 6.64
C LEU A 205 5.88 -17.23 5.32
N MET A 206 4.57 -16.96 5.32
CA MET A 206 3.72 -16.94 4.11
C MET A 206 3.61 -15.55 3.47
N LEU A 207 4.39 -14.56 3.95
CA LEU A 207 4.28 -13.18 3.52
C LEU A 207 4.75 -13.02 2.06
N GLU A 208 3.84 -12.60 1.19
CA GLU A 208 4.03 -12.37 -0.25
C GLU A 208 4.12 -10.87 -0.57
N ARG A 209 3.45 -10.01 0.20
CA ARG A 209 3.39 -8.56 0.01
C ARG A 209 3.66 -7.79 1.30
N LEU A 210 4.62 -6.88 1.28
CA LEU A 210 4.95 -6.00 2.40
C LEU A 210 4.92 -4.53 1.95
N ILE A 211 4.16 -3.70 2.67
CA ILE A 211 4.12 -2.25 2.52
C ILE A 211 4.44 -1.59 3.86
N LEU A 212 5.40 -0.68 3.83
CA LEU A 212 5.79 0.17 4.95
C LEU A 212 5.81 1.64 4.46
N MET A 213 4.82 2.44 4.82
CA MET A 213 4.75 3.85 4.43
C MET A 213 4.83 4.74 5.67
N GLU A 214 5.75 5.69 5.69
CA GLU A 214 5.94 6.70 6.74
C GLU A 214 5.90 6.11 8.16
N CYS A 215 6.53 4.93 8.33
CA CYS A 215 6.61 4.24 9.61
C CYS A 215 7.76 4.78 10.47
N ASP A 216 7.54 4.88 11.78
CA ASP A 216 8.51 5.40 12.75
C ASP A 216 8.98 4.32 13.73
N GLY A 217 10.13 4.56 14.37
CA GLY A 217 10.67 3.71 15.43
C GLY A 217 11.85 2.84 15.01
N PHE A 218 12.29 2.98 13.75
CA PHE A 218 13.52 2.39 13.24
C PHE A 218 14.19 3.31 12.22
N LYS A 219 15.50 3.13 12.06
CA LYS A 219 16.31 3.83 11.05
C LYS A 219 16.95 2.86 10.07
N ASN A 220 17.16 1.61 10.48
CA ASN A 220 17.78 0.59 9.65
C ASN A 220 16.90 -0.65 9.71
N LEU A 221 16.71 -1.32 8.58
CA LEU A 221 15.79 -2.45 8.48
C LEU A 221 16.42 -3.62 7.72
N ASN A 222 16.39 -4.82 8.30
CA ASN A 222 16.79 -6.05 7.66
C ASN A 222 15.55 -6.88 7.32
N ILE A 223 15.21 -6.98 6.04
CA ILE A 223 14.06 -7.75 5.57
C ILE A 223 14.46 -9.22 5.43
N HIS A 224 13.89 -10.09 6.26
CA HIS A 224 14.02 -11.53 6.13
C HIS A 224 12.67 -12.18 5.83
N ALA A 225 12.36 -12.39 4.54
CA ALA A 225 11.06 -12.93 4.11
C ALA A 225 11.18 -13.82 2.86
N PRO A 226 11.22 -15.17 3.02
CA PRO A 226 11.54 -16.10 1.94
C PRO A 226 10.52 -16.19 0.81
N ASN A 227 9.26 -15.86 1.07
CA ASN A 227 8.17 -15.89 0.08
C ASN A 227 7.75 -14.49 -0.39
N LEU A 228 8.49 -13.45 -0.01
CA LEU A 228 8.15 -12.08 -0.36
C LEU A 228 8.34 -11.86 -1.86
N GLN A 229 7.31 -11.34 -2.52
CA GLN A 229 7.28 -11.08 -3.97
C GLN A 229 7.20 -9.59 -4.28
N TYR A 230 6.49 -8.83 -3.43
CA TYR A 230 6.32 -7.39 -3.56
C TYR A 230 6.74 -6.67 -2.28
N PHE A 231 7.58 -5.65 -2.42
CA PHE A 231 8.02 -4.79 -1.33
C PHE A 231 7.86 -3.32 -1.71
N LEU A 232 7.15 -2.56 -0.85
CA LEU A 232 7.09 -1.11 -0.92
C LEU A 232 7.57 -0.51 0.40
N MET A 233 8.51 0.42 0.31
CA MET A 233 8.94 1.23 1.44
C MET A 233 8.95 2.71 1.08
N GLU A 234 8.28 3.52 1.88
CA GLU A 234 8.27 4.98 1.78
C GLU A 234 8.54 5.60 3.14
N GLY A 235 9.39 6.61 3.19
CA GLY A 235 9.59 7.44 4.37
C GLY A 235 11.07 7.64 4.72
N LYS A 236 11.35 7.78 6.01
CA LYS A 236 12.64 8.20 6.54
C LYS A 236 13.40 7.02 7.13
N PHE A 237 14.52 6.63 6.51
CA PHE A 237 15.40 5.58 7.02
C PHE A 237 16.84 5.80 6.55
N GLU A 238 17.80 5.29 7.32
CA GLU A 238 19.23 5.40 7.06
C GLU A 238 19.79 4.19 6.28
N ASP A 239 19.21 2.99 6.41
CA ASP A 239 19.72 1.78 5.75
C ASP A 239 18.65 0.69 5.55
N ILE A 240 18.76 -0.09 4.48
CA ILE A 240 17.92 -1.26 4.25
C ILE A 240 18.74 -2.40 3.65
N SER A 241 18.54 -3.61 4.17
CA SER A 241 19.12 -4.82 3.60
C SER A 241 18.08 -5.93 3.45
N PHE A 242 18.34 -6.83 2.51
CA PHE A 242 17.49 -7.98 2.23
C PHE A 242 18.26 -9.25 2.55
N LYS A 243 17.63 -10.21 3.22
CA LYS A 243 18.23 -11.51 3.55
C LYS A 243 17.22 -12.59 3.26
N ASN A 244 17.60 -13.61 2.51
CA ASN A 244 16.71 -14.73 2.21
C ASN A 244 15.36 -14.25 1.60
N THR A 245 15.42 -13.41 0.57
CA THR A 245 14.27 -12.82 -0.15
C THR A 245 14.38 -13.12 -1.66
N SER A 246 14.73 -14.34 -2.02
CA SER A 246 15.02 -14.72 -3.41
C SER A 246 13.81 -14.65 -4.34
N GLN A 247 12.59 -14.64 -3.81
CA GLN A 247 11.34 -14.52 -4.59
C GLN A 247 10.94 -13.07 -4.87
N LEU A 248 11.70 -12.09 -4.35
CA LEU A 248 11.34 -10.68 -4.48
C LEU A 248 11.45 -10.24 -5.94
N ALA A 249 10.31 -9.90 -6.53
CA ALA A 249 10.17 -9.58 -7.94
C ALA A 249 9.95 -8.07 -8.17
N ASP A 250 9.17 -7.44 -7.29
CA ASP A 250 8.76 -6.05 -7.41
C ASP A 250 9.19 -5.26 -6.18
N VAL A 251 10.02 -4.23 -6.39
CA VAL A 251 10.58 -3.40 -5.31
C VAL A 251 10.33 -1.94 -5.61
N PHE A 252 9.66 -1.25 -4.68
CA PHE A 252 9.51 0.20 -4.68
C PHE A 252 10.12 0.76 -3.41
N ILE A 253 11.06 1.70 -3.54
CA ILE A 253 11.67 2.38 -2.41
C ILE A 253 11.71 3.88 -2.65
N ASN A 254 11.06 4.61 -1.74
CA ASN A 254 11.01 6.06 -1.70
C ASN A 254 11.65 6.57 -0.40
N LEU A 255 12.83 7.17 -0.52
CA LEU A 255 13.55 7.76 0.61
C LEU A 255 13.28 9.27 0.66
N SER A 256 12.55 9.72 1.68
CA SER A 256 12.03 11.09 1.76
C SER A 256 13.02 12.13 2.29
N GLU A 257 14.10 11.72 2.98
CA GLU A 257 15.13 12.61 3.52
C GLU A 257 16.54 12.34 2.98
N ASN A 258 17.32 13.40 2.83
CA ASN A 258 18.74 13.33 2.49
C ASN A 258 19.61 13.19 3.75
N PHE A 259 20.28 12.05 3.92
CA PHE A 259 21.10 11.73 5.11
C PHE A 259 22.60 12.06 4.98
N GLU A 260 23.01 12.83 3.96
CA GLU A 260 24.42 13.17 3.66
C GLU A 260 25.27 13.70 4.84
N SER A 261 24.64 14.22 5.91
CA SER A 261 25.33 14.96 6.97
C SER A 261 25.73 14.18 8.23
N LYS A 262 25.47 12.87 8.35
CA LYS A 262 25.79 12.12 9.59
C LYS A 262 26.82 10.99 9.47
N GLN A 263 27.26 10.64 8.27
CA GLN A 263 28.27 9.61 8.05
C GLN A 263 29.66 10.18 7.78
N GLY A 264 30.12 11.05 8.66
CA GLY A 264 31.56 11.07 8.94
C GLY A 264 31.91 9.74 9.59
N ARG A 265 32.73 8.91 8.94
CA ARG A 265 33.33 7.64 9.45
C ARG A 265 32.71 6.30 9.01
N LEU A 266 32.42 6.11 7.72
CA LEU A 266 32.59 4.77 7.13
C LEU A 266 33.70 4.82 6.08
N HIS A 267 34.94 4.75 6.58
CA HIS A 267 36.12 4.41 5.80
C HIS A 267 35.89 3.07 5.08
N GLU A 268 36.18 3.02 3.78
CA GLU A 268 36.57 1.80 3.04
C GLU A 268 35.59 0.62 3.06
N ARG A 269 34.27 0.85 2.98
CA ARG A 269 33.26 -0.21 2.87
C ARG A 269 32.60 -0.29 1.50
N SER A 270 32.10 -1.49 1.18
CA SER A 270 31.38 -1.85 -0.04
C SER A 270 30.31 -0.83 -0.43
N SER A 271 30.09 -0.68 -1.73
CA SER A 271 29.05 0.20 -2.26
C SER A 271 27.67 -0.25 -1.78
N ASN A 272 26.86 0.69 -1.27
CA ASN A 272 25.45 0.41 -0.91
C ASN A 272 24.69 -0.20 -2.09
N LEU A 273 25.02 0.24 -3.31
CA LEU A 273 24.50 -0.36 -4.54
C LEU A 273 24.82 -1.86 -4.63
N VAL A 274 26.05 -2.29 -4.35
CA VAL A 274 26.43 -3.71 -4.43
C VAL A 274 25.73 -4.53 -3.36
N GLU A 275 25.69 -4.04 -2.12
CA GLU A 275 25.02 -4.70 -1.00
C GLU A 275 23.50 -4.83 -1.23
N PHE A 276 22.89 -3.85 -1.89
CA PHE A 276 21.47 -3.89 -2.22
C PHE A 276 21.14 -5.02 -3.20
N PHE A 277 21.94 -5.18 -4.25
CA PHE A 277 21.65 -6.15 -5.32
C PHE A 277 22.10 -7.58 -5.02
N ILE A 278 23.06 -7.80 -4.11
CA ILE A 278 23.61 -9.14 -3.84
C ILE A 278 22.55 -10.15 -3.37
N HIS A 279 21.48 -9.67 -2.75
CA HIS A 279 20.39 -10.49 -2.22
C HIS A 279 19.11 -10.46 -3.07
N LEU A 280 19.15 -9.83 -4.26
CA LEU A 280 17.99 -9.62 -5.15
C LEU A 280 18.22 -10.19 -6.57
N PRO A 281 18.49 -11.50 -6.73
CA PRO A 281 18.87 -12.08 -8.03
C PRO A 281 17.72 -12.12 -9.06
N HIS A 282 16.46 -12.16 -8.61
CA HIS A 282 15.27 -12.38 -9.44
C HIS A 282 14.34 -11.16 -9.54
N ILE A 283 14.85 -9.98 -9.19
CA ILE A 283 14.08 -8.74 -9.30
C ILE A 283 13.68 -8.47 -10.76
N ARG A 284 12.41 -8.16 -10.99
CA ARG A 284 11.80 -7.91 -12.31
C ARG A 284 11.50 -6.44 -12.54
N SER A 285 11.08 -5.76 -11.48
CA SER A 285 10.70 -4.35 -11.44
C SER A 285 11.36 -3.66 -10.25
N LEU A 286 12.00 -2.53 -10.49
CA LEU A 286 12.63 -1.72 -9.46
C LEU A 286 12.29 -0.23 -9.63
N GLU A 287 11.73 0.37 -8.58
CA GLU A 287 11.46 1.80 -8.51
C GLU A 287 12.26 2.44 -7.37
N ILE A 288 13.18 3.32 -7.73
CA ILE A 288 14.08 4.07 -6.86
C ILE A 288 13.61 5.53 -6.88
N GLN A 289 12.98 5.99 -5.80
CA GLN A 289 12.38 7.32 -5.73
C GLN A 289 13.12 8.25 -4.77
N ASN A 290 12.99 9.56 -5.02
CA ASN A 290 13.58 10.65 -4.24
C ASN A 290 15.08 10.49 -3.96
N TYR A 291 15.52 10.42 -2.70
CA TYR A 291 16.93 10.40 -2.32
C TYR A 291 17.54 8.99 -2.34
N PHE A 292 16.79 7.95 -2.72
CA PHE A 292 17.25 6.58 -2.59
C PHE A 292 18.42 6.26 -3.55
N LEU A 293 18.43 6.84 -4.77
CA LEU A 293 19.56 6.70 -5.69
C LEU A 293 20.85 7.32 -5.10
N LYS A 294 20.72 8.46 -4.42
CA LYS A 294 21.81 9.13 -3.72
C LYS A 294 22.39 8.25 -2.60
N TYR A 295 21.51 7.61 -1.83
CA TYR A 295 21.90 6.63 -0.81
C TYR A 295 22.63 5.42 -1.43
N LEU A 296 22.14 4.87 -2.55
CA LEU A 296 22.80 3.76 -3.25
C LEU A 296 24.18 4.16 -3.80
N ALA A 297 24.33 5.42 -4.19
CA ALA A 297 25.58 5.99 -4.69
C ALA A 297 26.62 6.29 -3.60
N LEU A 298 26.31 6.05 -2.33
CA LEU A 298 27.29 6.13 -1.24
C LEU A 298 28.32 4.99 -1.36
N GLY A 299 29.59 5.34 -1.13
CA GLY A 299 30.74 4.44 -1.33
C GLY A 299 31.33 4.51 -2.75
N VAL A 300 32.11 3.50 -3.11
CA VAL A 300 32.75 3.40 -4.43
C VAL A 300 31.81 2.69 -5.40
N VAL A 301 31.12 3.45 -6.25
CA VAL A 301 30.24 2.88 -7.28
C VAL A 301 31.08 2.11 -8.31
N PRO A 302 30.83 0.80 -8.52
CA PRO A 302 31.56 0.02 -9.50
C PRO A 302 31.14 0.38 -10.93
N VAL A 303 31.93 -0.04 -11.92
CA VAL A 303 31.61 0.16 -13.34
C VAL A 303 30.37 -0.66 -13.75
N GLU A 304 30.27 -1.89 -13.24
CA GLU A 304 29.15 -2.82 -13.38
C GLU A 304 28.91 -3.53 -12.04
N LEU A 305 27.69 -3.99 -11.80
CA LEU A 305 27.35 -4.82 -10.65
C LEU A 305 28.05 -6.18 -10.75
N PRO A 306 28.49 -6.78 -9.63
CA PRO A 306 29.10 -8.11 -9.63
C PRO A 306 28.20 -9.21 -10.19
N THR A 307 26.88 -9.07 -10.01
CA THR A 307 25.88 -10.00 -10.51
C THR A 307 24.93 -9.25 -11.43
N ARG A 308 24.67 -9.80 -12.62
CA ARG A 308 23.74 -9.22 -13.60
C ARG A 308 22.30 -9.56 -13.23
N CYS A 309 21.44 -8.54 -13.16
CA CYS A 309 20.01 -8.73 -12.88
C CYS A 309 19.30 -9.08 -14.20
N ILE A 310 19.38 -10.36 -14.59
CA ILE A 310 18.86 -10.83 -15.87
C ILE A 310 17.33 -10.80 -15.96
N ASP A 311 16.63 -10.86 -14.82
CA ASP A 311 15.17 -10.88 -14.78
C ASP A 311 14.55 -9.47 -14.80
N LEU A 312 15.37 -8.44 -14.57
CA LEU A 312 14.90 -7.06 -14.47
C LEU A 312 14.60 -6.51 -15.86
N SER A 313 13.32 -6.15 -16.06
CA SER A 313 12.78 -5.67 -17.34
C SER A 313 12.27 -4.24 -17.29
N TYR A 314 11.99 -3.72 -16.09
CA TYR A 314 11.56 -2.35 -15.83
C TYR A 314 12.38 -1.73 -14.69
N ILE A 315 12.85 -0.50 -14.89
CA ILE A 315 13.43 0.31 -13.82
C ILE A 315 12.92 1.75 -13.91
N SER A 316 12.57 2.33 -12.76
CA SER A 316 12.28 3.75 -12.60
C SER A 316 13.28 4.34 -11.59
N ILE A 317 13.98 5.40 -11.98
CA ILE A 317 14.94 6.08 -11.10
C ILE A 317 14.65 7.57 -11.00
N CYS A 318 14.54 8.08 -9.78
CA CYS A 318 14.60 9.51 -9.49
C CYS A 318 16.06 9.93 -9.35
N ILE A 319 16.51 10.90 -10.15
CA ILE A 319 17.92 11.25 -10.31
C ILE A 319 18.14 12.76 -10.27
N ASN A 320 19.16 13.19 -9.54
CA ASN A 320 19.73 14.52 -9.66
C ASN A 320 20.83 14.54 -10.74
N PHE A 321 20.55 15.16 -11.88
CA PHE A 321 21.50 15.26 -13.01
C PHE A 321 22.70 16.19 -12.73
N ASN A 322 22.77 16.87 -11.58
CA ASN A 322 23.97 17.60 -11.16
C ASN A 322 24.84 16.79 -10.18
N ASP A 323 24.37 15.63 -9.70
CA ASP A 323 25.13 14.77 -8.79
C ASP A 323 25.89 13.68 -9.58
N SER A 324 27.21 13.84 -9.67
CA SER A 324 28.09 12.90 -10.37
C SER A 324 28.04 11.46 -9.82
N LYS A 325 27.76 11.28 -8.52
CA LYS A 325 27.66 9.96 -7.89
C LYS A 325 26.36 9.28 -8.27
N GLU A 326 25.24 10.01 -8.25
CA GLU A 326 23.95 9.48 -8.71
C GLU A 326 24.00 9.10 -10.19
N ILE A 327 24.60 9.94 -11.04
CA ILE A 327 24.81 9.62 -12.46
C ILE A 327 25.67 8.36 -12.61
N SER A 328 26.74 8.23 -11.83
CA SER A 328 27.60 7.04 -11.88
C SER A 328 26.85 5.78 -11.45
N ALA A 329 26.00 5.86 -10.42
CA ALA A 329 25.15 4.76 -9.98
C ALA A 329 24.12 4.37 -11.05
N ALA A 330 23.46 5.35 -11.68
CA ALA A 330 22.53 5.10 -12.78
C ALA A 330 23.22 4.42 -13.98
N VAL A 331 24.41 4.88 -14.37
CA VAL A 331 25.17 4.25 -15.46
C VAL A 331 25.61 2.83 -15.09
N CYS A 332 26.07 2.60 -13.85
CA CYS A 332 26.40 1.27 -13.33
C CYS A 332 25.21 0.31 -13.44
N LEU A 333 24.03 0.78 -13.02
CA LEU A 333 22.77 0.03 -13.16
C LEU A 333 22.54 -0.31 -14.62
N PHE A 334 22.49 0.66 -15.54
CA PHE A 334 22.16 0.39 -16.93
C PHE A 334 23.13 -0.58 -17.63
N ARG A 335 24.41 -0.59 -17.24
CA ARG A 335 25.41 -1.55 -17.72
C ARG A 335 25.15 -2.99 -17.24
N SER A 336 24.45 -3.13 -16.12
CA SER A 336 24.24 -4.39 -15.40
C SER A 336 22.89 -5.06 -15.67
N LEU A 337 22.04 -4.43 -16.51
CA LEU A 337 20.66 -4.85 -16.80
C LEU A 337 20.50 -5.27 -18.27
N PRO A 338 20.95 -6.49 -18.65
CA PRO A 338 21.01 -6.91 -20.05
C PRO A 338 19.64 -7.04 -20.74
N ASN A 339 18.57 -7.30 -19.97
CA ASN A 339 17.21 -7.52 -20.49
C ASN A 339 16.25 -6.35 -20.21
N LEU A 340 16.79 -5.18 -19.83
CA LEU A 340 15.99 -3.99 -19.55
C LEU A 340 15.21 -3.55 -20.79
N ARG A 341 13.88 -3.49 -20.69
CA ARG A 341 13.01 -3.07 -21.80
C ARG A 341 12.55 -1.63 -21.65
N GLU A 342 12.21 -1.26 -20.42
CA GLU A 342 11.60 0.01 -20.06
C GLU A 342 12.42 0.71 -18.98
N LEU A 343 12.86 1.93 -19.28
CA LEU A 343 13.57 2.81 -18.37
C LEU A 343 12.74 4.07 -18.15
N GLU A 344 12.40 4.35 -16.90
CA GLU A 344 11.88 5.64 -16.47
C GLU A 344 12.93 6.41 -15.66
N MET A 345 13.03 7.71 -15.94
CA MET A 345 13.87 8.64 -15.18
C MET A 345 13.04 9.85 -14.76
N VAL A 346 13.04 10.15 -13.47
CA VAL A 346 12.37 11.33 -12.91
C VAL A 346 13.45 12.31 -12.47
N ALA A 347 13.49 13.49 -13.08
CA ALA A 347 14.47 14.51 -12.73
C ALA A 347 14.12 15.13 -11.37
N ARG A 348 15.12 15.21 -10.48
CA ARG A 348 15.02 15.87 -9.18
C ARG A 348 15.90 17.11 -9.17
N SER A 349 15.31 18.24 -8.81
CA SER A 349 16.03 19.51 -8.60
C SER A 349 16.47 19.61 -7.14
N GLU A 350 17.76 19.84 -6.87
CA GLU A 350 18.28 20.17 -5.52
C GLU A 350 18.50 21.68 -5.35
N GLU A 351 18.47 22.15 -4.10
CA GLU A 351 18.60 23.56 -3.70
C GLU A 351 20.03 24.13 -3.85
N GLN A 352 21.07 23.30 -4.04
CA GLN A 352 22.46 23.78 -4.15
C GLN A 352 23.19 23.23 -5.39
N PRO A 353 23.78 24.11 -6.20
CA PRO A 353 24.54 23.71 -7.38
C PRO A 353 25.93 23.23 -6.97
N VAL A 354 26.21 21.93 -7.10
CA VAL A 354 27.59 21.44 -7.11
C VAL A 354 28.13 21.61 -8.53
N GLN A 355 29.21 22.39 -8.68
CA GLN A 355 29.86 22.60 -9.97
C GLN A 355 30.49 21.28 -10.47
N MET A 356 30.12 20.87 -11.68
CA MET A 356 30.59 19.64 -12.32
C MET A 356 31.85 19.83 -13.18
N THR A 357 32.63 18.74 -13.28
CA THR A 357 33.53 18.47 -14.41
C THR A 357 32.98 17.27 -15.22
N PRO A 358 32.72 17.43 -16.54
CA PRO A 358 32.22 16.35 -17.38
C PRO A 358 33.38 15.60 -18.03
N ARG A 359 33.60 14.30 -17.72
CA ARG A 359 34.48 13.47 -18.58
C ARG A 359 34.48 11.94 -18.41
N ALA A 360 33.87 11.33 -17.39
CA ALA A 360 34.09 9.89 -17.14
C ALA A 360 33.06 8.90 -17.76
N TYR A 361 32.00 9.37 -18.43
CA TYR A 361 30.93 8.48 -18.94
C TYR A 361 31.18 7.93 -20.36
N LEU A 362 32.27 8.35 -21.01
CA LEU A 362 32.43 8.21 -22.47
C LEU A 362 33.01 6.87 -22.94
N ASP A 363 33.34 5.93 -22.06
CA ASP A 363 33.69 4.58 -22.49
C ASP A 363 32.43 3.74 -22.66
N GLN A 364 32.15 3.44 -23.93
CA GLN A 364 30.92 2.87 -24.49
C GLN A 364 30.62 1.45 -24.00
N PRO A 365 29.40 1.21 -23.49
CA PRO A 365 28.76 -0.08 -23.67
C PRO A 365 27.41 0.08 -24.38
N ILE A 366 27.07 -0.96 -25.13
CA ILE A 366 25.81 -1.13 -25.83
C ILE A 366 24.76 -1.53 -24.80
N MET A 367 23.74 -0.71 -24.59
CA MET A 367 22.61 -1.06 -23.72
C MET A 367 21.39 -1.37 -24.58
N GLN A 368 20.60 -2.38 -24.19
CA GLN A 368 19.54 -2.96 -25.02
C GLN A 368 18.12 -2.42 -24.70
N VAL A 369 18.03 -1.17 -24.25
CA VAL A 369 16.78 -0.55 -23.84
C VAL A 369 15.93 -0.14 -25.05
N LYS A 370 14.65 -0.49 -25.04
CA LYS A 370 13.69 -0.19 -26.13
C LYS A 370 12.88 1.07 -25.90
N HIS A 371 12.44 1.28 -24.66
CA HIS A 371 11.56 2.38 -24.27
C HIS A 371 12.18 3.19 -23.14
N VAL A 372 12.28 4.49 -23.33
CA VAL A 372 12.75 5.42 -22.31
C VAL A 372 11.68 6.47 -22.07
N ARG A 373 11.36 6.73 -20.80
CA ARG A 373 10.51 7.83 -20.36
C ARG A 373 11.32 8.72 -19.42
N ILE A 374 11.38 10.01 -19.70
CA ILE A 374 12.05 10.99 -18.85
C ILE A 374 11.02 12.04 -18.46
N VAL A 375 10.89 12.32 -17.16
CA VAL A 375 9.88 13.22 -16.61
C VAL A 375 10.54 14.30 -15.75
N GLY A 376 10.02 15.53 -15.84
CA GLY A 376 10.38 16.62 -14.93
C GLY A 376 11.65 17.38 -15.30
N ILE A 377 12.17 17.22 -16.52
CA ILE A 377 13.39 17.92 -16.94
C ILE A 377 13.15 19.43 -17.10
N SER A 378 14.15 20.21 -16.70
CA SER A 378 14.13 21.67 -16.72
C SER A 378 14.87 22.28 -17.93
N GLY A 379 15.65 21.47 -18.65
CA GLY A 379 16.47 21.88 -19.78
C GLY A 379 17.87 22.35 -19.40
N ILE A 380 18.36 22.03 -18.19
CA ILE A 380 19.74 22.35 -17.82
C ILE A 380 20.74 21.51 -18.62
N LYS A 381 21.96 22.05 -18.78
CA LYS A 381 23.00 21.40 -19.58
C LYS A 381 23.28 19.96 -19.16
N SER A 382 23.35 19.67 -17.85
CA SER A 382 23.65 18.33 -17.35
C SER A 382 22.57 17.31 -17.72
N GLU A 383 21.30 17.69 -17.72
CA GLU A 383 20.18 16.86 -18.20
C GLU A 383 20.33 16.57 -19.69
N LEU A 384 20.57 17.61 -20.50
CA LEU A 384 20.69 17.50 -21.95
C LEU A 384 21.90 16.68 -22.38
N ASP A 385 23.04 16.87 -21.72
CA ASP A 385 24.26 16.09 -21.93
C ASP A 385 24.01 14.61 -21.61
N PHE A 386 23.26 14.31 -20.53
CA PHE A 386 22.91 12.94 -20.18
C PHE A 386 21.91 12.32 -21.16
N ILE A 387 20.88 13.05 -21.58
CA ILE A 387 19.93 12.58 -22.61
C ILE A 387 20.68 12.28 -23.92
N SER A 388 21.58 13.17 -24.33
CA SER A 388 22.43 12.96 -25.50
C SER A 388 23.29 11.70 -25.34
N PHE A 389 23.86 11.47 -24.15
CA PHE A 389 24.59 10.24 -23.85
C PHE A 389 23.71 8.98 -24.01
N LEU A 390 22.48 8.98 -23.50
CA LEU A 390 21.55 7.85 -23.65
C LEU A 390 21.21 7.57 -25.12
N LEU A 391 20.88 8.61 -25.90
CA LEU A 391 20.54 8.49 -27.32
C LEU A 391 21.69 7.93 -28.18
N LEU A 392 22.94 8.16 -27.75
CA LEU A 392 24.13 7.61 -28.38
C LEU A 392 24.47 6.20 -27.90
N SER A 393 24.06 5.82 -26.69
CA SER A 393 24.38 4.52 -26.07
C SER A 393 23.34 3.42 -26.34
N PHE A 394 22.08 3.80 -26.58
CA PHE A 394 20.97 2.85 -26.79
C PHE A 394 20.76 2.53 -28.28
N LEU A 395 21.40 1.47 -28.77
CA LEU A 395 21.39 1.11 -30.21
C LEU A 395 20.04 0.56 -30.71
N VAL A 396 19.25 -0.05 -29.82
CA VAL A 396 17.94 -0.68 -30.14
C VAL A 396 16.75 0.15 -29.65
N LEU A 397 16.98 1.40 -29.25
CA LEU A 397 15.93 2.30 -28.76
C LEU A 397 14.88 2.51 -29.85
N GLU A 398 13.62 2.23 -29.51
CA GLU A 398 12.46 2.37 -30.38
C GLU A 398 11.74 3.70 -30.12
N LYS A 399 11.58 4.07 -28.84
CA LYS A 399 10.88 5.29 -28.43
C LYS A 399 11.49 5.89 -27.17
N MET A 400 11.74 7.20 -27.21
CA MET A 400 12.05 8.03 -26.05
C MET A 400 10.95 9.07 -25.88
N THR A 401 10.35 9.11 -24.70
CA THR A 401 9.31 10.08 -24.35
C THR A 401 9.87 11.01 -23.30
N VAL A 402 9.72 12.31 -23.52
CA VAL A 402 10.24 13.34 -22.64
C VAL A 402 9.10 14.26 -22.23
N LYS A 403 8.84 14.33 -20.93
CA LYS A 403 7.87 15.24 -20.32
C LYS A 403 8.63 16.29 -19.51
N PRO A 404 8.56 17.58 -19.88
CA PRO A 404 9.25 18.64 -19.17
C PRO A 404 8.65 18.90 -17.78
N ALA A 405 9.38 19.64 -16.96
CA ALA A 405 8.80 20.33 -15.80
C ALA A 405 7.82 21.42 -16.24
N LEU A 406 6.97 21.88 -15.31
CA LEU A 406 6.11 23.03 -15.54
C LEU A 406 6.95 24.27 -15.88
N ASN A 407 6.49 25.07 -16.84
CA ASN A 407 7.10 26.33 -17.29
C ASN A 407 8.37 26.22 -18.16
N VAL A 408 8.66 25.07 -18.76
CA VAL A 408 9.75 24.97 -19.74
C VAL A 408 9.26 25.40 -21.13
N GLY A 409 10.02 26.29 -21.77
CA GLY A 409 9.71 26.82 -23.10
C GLY A 409 9.92 25.81 -24.24
N PRO A 410 9.42 26.12 -25.46
CA PRO A 410 9.53 25.25 -26.63
C PRO A 410 10.98 25.07 -27.13
N GLU A 411 11.95 25.82 -26.59
CA GLU A 411 13.38 25.69 -26.88
C GLU A 411 13.89 24.28 -26.56
N LEU A 412 13.48 23.72 -25.42
CA LEU A 412 13.86 22.37 -24.99
C LEU A 412 13.43 21.33 -26.02
N MET A 413 12.19 21.42 -26.51
CA MET A 413 11.68 20.53 -27.56
C MET A 413 12.56 20.62 -28.82
N LYS A 414 12.92 21.83 -29.27
CA LYS A 414 13.76 22.01 -30.46
C LYS A 414 15.14 21.40 -30.28
N GLU A 415 15.72 21.51 -29.09
CA GLU A 415 17.03 20.95 -28.78
C GLU A 415 17.00 19.42 -28.77
N LEU A 416 16.02 18.82 -28.09
CA LEU A 416 15.83 17.36 -28.04
C LEU A 416 15.64 16.75 -29.44
N LEU A 417 14.84 17.38 -30.30
CA LEU A 417 14.58 16.88 -31.65
C LEU A 417 15.81 16.93 -32.57
N ARG A 418 16.80 17.80 -32.27
CA ARG A 418 18.05 17.96 -33.03
C ARG A 418 19.16 17.01 -32.58
N MET A 419 19.00 16.32 -31.46
CA MET A 419 20.04 15.44 -30.93
C MET A 419 20.36 14.28 -31.86
N ARG A 420 21.66 13.94 -31.93
CA ARG A 420 22.14 12.77 -32.66
C ARG A 420 21.69 11.49 -31.95
N ARG A 421 21.40 10.47 -32.75
CA ARG A 421 20.86 9.18 -32.29
C ARG A 421 21.66 8.06 -32.92
N ALA A 422 21.95 7.03 -32.13
CA ALA A 422 22.54 5.81 -32.65
C ALA A 422 21.49 4.86 -33.26
N SER A 423 20.23 4.99 -32.86
CA SER A 423 19.10 4.21 -33.38
C SER A 423 18.13 5.07 -34.23
N ARG A 424 17.11 4.43 -34.80
CA ARG A 424 15.98 5.11 -35.47
C ARG A 424 14.86 5.53 -34.51
N ALA A 425 15.16 5.69 -33.21
CA ALA A 425 14.16 5.98 -32.18
C ALA A 425 13.32 7.22 -32.50
N GLN A 426 12.02 7.11 -32.21
CA GLN A 426 11.14 8.27 -32.14
C GLN A 426 11.36 9.00 -30.81
N VAL A 427 11.63 10.30 -30.88
CA VAL A 427 11.66 11.18 -29.70
C VAL A 427 10.33 11.93 -29.65
N ILE A 428 9.55 11.70 -28.60
CA ILE A 428 8.24 12.30 -28.39
C ILE A 428 8.33 13.26 -27.21
N TYR A 429 7.98 14.52 -27.46
CA TYR A 429 7.80 15.52 -26.41
C TYR A 429 6.33 15.52 -25.99
N LEU A 430 6.07 15.41 -24.68
CA LEU A 430 4.72 15.48 -24.13
C LEU A 430 4.53 16.84 -23.46
N ASP A 431 3.58 17.63 -23.97
CA ASP A 431 3.16 18.90 -23.39
C ASP A 431 2.41 18.74 -22.06
#